data_AF-A0A329SFQ6-F1
#
_entry.id   AF-A0A329SFQ6-F1
#
_cell.length_a   1.000
_cell.length_b   1.000
_cell.length_c   1.000
_cell.angle_alpha   90.00
_cell.angle_beta   90.00
_cell.angle_gamma   90.00
#
_symmetry.space_group_name_H-M   'P 1'
#
loop_
_entity.id
_entity.type
_entity.pdbx_description
1 polymer ?
#
loop_
_entity_poly.entity_id
_entity_poly.type
_entity_poly.pdbx_seq_one_letter_code
_entity_poly.pdbx_strand_id
1 'polypeptide(L)'
;MALSHTTAYLFCFFTPFVAHDVTAWSGTVTFYNNRWHDISGGSYEYHIDDSQQCINLSCYNDRATSAKWSDIVKWGAFDGKSRIAFYTGKDCTGTIKDWDIKHPNGFPGNFFLDGIDNEISSFMISQLARRRRCLAHGTSSCL
;
A
#
# COMPACT_ATOMS: atom_id res chain seq x y z
N MET A 1 -52.07 33.06 40.65
CA MET A 1 -52.15 32.56 39.26
C MET A 1 -50.73 32.56 38.71
N ALA A 2 -50.09 31.39 38.68
CA ALA A 2 -48.69 31.24 38.31
C ALA A 2 -48.60 30.92 36.82
N LEU A 3 -47.73 31.62 36.09
CA LEU A 3 -47.34 31.27 34.73
C LEU A 3 -45.80 31.39 34.66
N SER A 4 -45.15 30.27 34.98
CA SER A 4 -43.72 30.07 34.73
C SER A 4 -43.59 29.59 33.28
N HIS A 5 -42.92 30.37 32.44
CA HIS A 5 -42.60 29.98 31.07
C HIS A 5 -41.25 29.25 31.08
N THR A 6 -41.28 27.95 30.83
CA THR A 6 -40.08 27.13 30.64
C THR A 6 -39.79 27.01 29.15
N THR A 7 -38.80 27.76 28.65
CA THR A 7 -38.36 27.67 27.25
C THR A 7 -37.36 26.52 27.12
N ALA A 8 -37.77 25.43 26.49
CA ALA A 8 -36.90 24.29 26.19
C ALA A 8 -36.00 24.63 24.99
N TYR A 9 -34.70 24.84 25.23
CA TYR A 9 -33.70 24.99 24.17
C TYR A 9 -33.35 23.61 23.60
N LEU A 10 -33.83 23.32 22.39
CA LEU A 10 -33.42 22.15 21.62
C LEU A 10 -32.02 22.41 21.04
N PHE A 11 -30.97 22.00 21.74
CA PHE A 11 -29.61 21.99 21.20
C PHE A 11 -29.50 20.86 20.17
N CYS A 12 -29.71 21.18 18.89
CA CYS A 12 -29.25 20.33 17.79
C CYS A 12 -27.73 20.28 17.84
N PHE A 13 -27.18 19.20 18.41
CA PHE A 13 -25.77 18.85 18.27
C PHE A 13 -25.50 18.55 16.80
N PHE A 14 -25.13 19.59 16.04
CA PHE A 14 -24.48 19.44 14.75
C PHE A 14 -23.11 18.83 15.02
N THR A 15 -23.02 17.50 15.00
CA THR A 15 -21.73 16.83 14.93
C THR A 15 -21.06 17.24 13.62
N PRO A 16 -19.91 17.96 13.65
CA PRO A 16 -19.20 18.27 12.42
C PRO A 16 -18.73 16.96 11.82
N PHE A 17 -19.26 16.61 10.65
CA PHE A 17 -18.72 15.54 9.84
C PHE A 17 -17.35 16.02 9.39
N VAL A 18 -16.30 15.61 10.12
CA VAL A 18 -14.93 15.84 9.69
C VAL A 18 -14.76 15.02 8.42
N ALA A 19 -14.81 15.68 7.27
CA ALA A 19 -14.40 15.09 6.02
C ALA A 19 -12.89 14.84 6.15
N HIS A 20 -12.49 13.58 6.30
CA HIS A 20 -11.10 13.22 6.15
C HIS A 20 -10.79 13.36 4.67
N ASP A 21 -9.97 14.36 4.31
CA ASP A 21 -9.37 14.44 2.98
C ASP A 21 -8.56 13.16 2.77
N VAL A 22 -9.14 12.20 2.04
CA VAL A 22 -8.38 11.12 1.42
C VAL A 22 -7.59 11.81 0.31
N THR A 23 -6.41 12.32 0.67
CA THR A 23 -5.45 12.77 -0.33
C THR A 23 -5.06 11.53 -1.12
N ALA A 24 -5.69 11.36 -2.29
CA ALA A 24 -5.20 10.47 -3.33
C ALA A 24 -3.79 10.93 -3.66
N TRP A 25 -2.84 10.12 -3.26
CA TRP A 25 -1.43 10.32 -3.44
C TRP A 25 -1.09 9.59 -4.73
N SER A 26 -0.51 10.29 -5.70
CA SER A 26 0.06 9.64 -6.87
C SER A 26 1.57 9.56 -6.71
N GLY A 27 2.16 8.46 -7.17
CA GLY A 27 3.60 8.25 -7.09
C GLY A 27 4.08 7.30 -8.16
N THR A 28 5.32 6.85 -8.03
CA THR A 28 5.94 5.92 -8.97
C THR A 28 6.67 4.80 -8.25
N VAL A 29 6.69 3.63 -8.89
CA VAL A 29 7.63 2.55 -8.58
C VAL A 29 8.45 2.31 -9.84
N THR A 30 9.77 2.41 -9.71
CA THR A 30 10.71 2.12 -10.77
C THR A 30 11.42 0.82 -10.45
N PHE A 31 11.31 -0.14 -11.35
CA PHE A 31 12.02 -1.41 -11.33
C PHE A 31 13.25 -1.33 -12.23
N TYR A 32 14.33 -2.00 -11.85
CA TYR A 32 15.60 -1.95 -12.56
C TYR A 32 16.09 -3.37 -12.88
N ASN A 33 16.63 -3.55 -14.08
CA ASN A 33 17.27 -4.81 -14.49
C ASN A 33 18.62 -5.00 -13.77
N ASN A 34 19.27 -3.92 -13.34
CA ASN A 34 20.52 -3.97 -12.59
C ASN A 34 20.30 -3.71 -11.10
N ARG A 35 21.22 -4.24 -10.30
CA ARG A 35 21.30 -4.00 -8.86
C ARG A 35 21.63 -2.54 -8.59
N TRP A 36 21.36 -2.14 -7.35
CA TRP A 36 21.61 -0.82 -6.80
C TRP A 36 20.94 0.31 -7.57
N HIS A 37 19.85 -0.02 -8.28
CA HIS A 37 19.03 0.91 -9.04
C HIS A 37 19.81 1.58 -10.18
N ASP A 38 20.75 0.85 -10.77
CA ASP A 38 21.47 1.27 -11.97
C ASP A 38 20.56 1.17 -13.20
N ILE A 39 20.43 2.28 -13.91
CA ILE A 39 19.56 2.40 -15.08
C ILE A 39 20.18 1.82 -16.36
N SER A 40 21.49 1.53 -16.38
CA SER A 40 22.21 1.10 -17.58
C SER A 40 21.70 -0.24 -18.16
N GLY A 41 21.12 -1.10 -17.32
CA GLY A 41 20.49 -2.37 -17.74
C GLY A 41 19.06 -2.22 -18.25
N GLY A 42 18.47 -1.02 -18.16
CA GLY A 42 17.06 -0.77 -18.43
C GLY A 42 16.19 -0.77 -17.17
N SER A 43 15.08 -0.05 -17.24
CA SER A 43 14.13 0.11 -16.15
C SER A 43 12.68 0.07 -16.65
N TYR A 44 11.77 -0.16 -15.72
CA TYR A 44 10.33 -0.08 -15.95
C TYR A 44 9.70 0.73 -14.82
N GLU A 45 9.04 1.82 -15.19
CA GLU A 45 8.35 2.69 -14.24
C GLU A 45 6.85 2.48 -14.33
N TYR A 46 6.21 2.40 -13.16
CA TYR A 46 4.77 2.32 -13.03
C TYR A 46 4.27 3.52 -12.21
N HIS A 47 3.31 4.27 -12.76
CA HIS A 47 2.60 5.32 -12.04
C HIS A 47 1.48 4.73 -11.20
N ILE A 48 1.51 5.00 -9.89
CA ILE A 48 0.48 4.58 -8.95
C ILE A 48 -0.44 5.77 -8.68
N ASP A 49 -1.73 5.54 -8.76
CA ASP A 49 -2.81 6.46 -8.38
C ASP A 49 -3.73 5.88 -7.29
N ASP A 50 -3.65 4.58 -7.02
CA ASP A 50 -4.40 3.92 -5.95
C ASP A 50 -3.55 2.92 -5.14
N SER A 51 -3.89 2.80 -3.86
CA SER A 51 -3.37 1.76 -2.98
C SER A 51 -4.26 0.52 -3.01
N GLN A 52 -3.83 -0.58 -2.40
CA GLN A 52 -4.60 -1.85 -2.35
C GLN A 52 -4.87 -2.50 -3.71
N GLN A 53 -4.35 -1.95 -4.80
CA GLN A 53 -4.44 -2.55 -6.12
C GLN A 53 -3.25 -3.48 -6.36
N CYS A 54 -3.54 -4.69 -6.84
CA CYS A 54 -2.51 -5.58 -7.35
C CYS A 54 -2.16 -5.22 -8.79
N ILE A 55 -0.88 -4.96 -9.05
CA ILE A 55 -0.38 -4.55 -10.36
C ILE A 55 0.54 -5.64 -10.92
N ASN A 56 0.19 -6.17 -12.09
CA ASN A 56 1.01 -7.11 -12.83
C ASN A 56 2.06 -6.37 -13.68
N LEU A 57 3.31 -6.81 -13.62
CA LEU A 57 4.42 -6.21 -14.40
C LEU A 57 4.36 -6.53 -15.90
N SER A 58 3.46 -7.42 -16.30
CA SER A 58 3.13 -7.68 -17.71
C SER A 58 4.35 -8.06 -18.54
N CYS A 59 4.84 -7.21 -19.44
CA CYS A 59 6.03 -7.49 -20.26
C CYS A 59 7.35 -7.42 -19.48
N TYR A 60 7.30 -6.97 -18.22
CA TYR A 60 8.45 -6.79 -17.35
C TYR A 60 8.56 -7.85 -16.24
N ASN A 61 7.74 -8.90 -16.27
CA ASN A 61 7.85 -10.01 -15.31
C ASN A 61 9.27 -10.59 -15.30
N ASP A 62 9.71 -11.02 -14.12
CA ASP A 62 10.89 -11.87 -13.92
C ASP A 62 12.20 -11.21 -14.36
N ARG A 63 12.29 -9.87 -14.21
CA ARG A 63 13.45 -9.06 -14.63
C ARG A 63 14.03 -8.15 -13.57
N ALA A 64 13.22 -7.77 -12.58
CA ALA A 64 13.65 -6.79 -11.59
C ALA A 64 14.70 -7.40 -10.65
N THR A 65 15.81 -6.69 -10.48
CA THR A 65 16.87 -7.03 -9.50
C THR A 65 17.00 -5.97 -8.41
N SER A 66 16.40 -4.78 -8.62
CA SER A 66 16.19 -3.76 -7.59
C SER A 66 14.97 -2.88 -7.91
N ALA A 67 14.47 -2.12 -6.94
CA ALA A 67 13.35 -1.21 -7.14
C ALA A 67 13.46 0.04 -6.26
N LYS A 68 12.95 1.18 -6.75
CA LYS A 68 12.77 2.43 -5.99
C LYS A 68 11.34 2.92 -6.12
N TRP A 69 10.94 3.82 -5.21
CA TRP A 69 9.67 4.50 -5.31
C TRP A 69 9.78 5.96 -4.87
N SER A 70 8.91 6.80 -5.43
CA SER A 70 8.77 8.22 -5.06
C SER A 70 7.31 8.63 -4.97
N ASP A 71 7.04 9.59 -4.09
CA ASP A 71 5.72 10.21 -3.89
C ASP A 71 4.57 9.25 -3.59
N ILE A 72 4.91 8.02 -3.19
CA ILE A 72 3.92 7.05 -2.77
C ILE A 72 3.41 7.33 -1.33
N VAL A 73 2.22 6.83 -0.97
CA VAL A 73 1.63 7.07 0.35
C VAL A 73 2.50 6.52 1.40
N LYS A 74 2.55 7.25 2.48
CA LYS A 74 3.38 6.95 3.63
C LYS A 74 2.55 6.53 4.84
N TRP A 75 1.22 6.65 4.78
CA TRP A 75 0.30 6.35 5.87
C TRP A 75 -0.50 5.07 5.62
N GLY A 76 -0.81 4.33 6.68
CA GLY A 76 -1.57 3.09 6.60
C GLY A 76 -1.78 2.42 7.97
N ALA A 77 -2.34 1.23 7.97
CA ALA A 77 -2.71 0.43 9.15
C ALA A 77 -1.52 -0.28 9.81
N PHE A 78 -0.32 -0.22 9.21
CA PHE A 78 0.89 -0.84 9.77
C PHE A 78 1.62 0.19 10.63
N ASP A 79 1.22 0.34 11.90
CA ASP A 79 1.76 1.34 12.82
C ASP A 79 1.71 2.77 12.27
N GLY A 80 0.61 3.11 11.58
CA GLY A 80 0.44 4.40 10.92
C GLY A 80 1.17 4.51 9.59
N LYS A 81 1.80 3.44 9.09
CA LYS A 81 2.58 3.39 7.85
C LYS A 81 1.94 2.48 6.81
N SER A 82 2.37 2.70 5.58
CA SER A 82 2.13 1.86 4.42
C SER A 82 3.37 1.02 4.08
N ARG A 83 3.15 -0.10 3.42
CA ARG A 83 4.20 -1.02 2.95
C ARG A 83 4.06 -1.25 1.46
N ILE A 84 5.15 -1.56 0.77
CA ILE A 84 5.15 -2.04 -0.61
C ILE A 84 5.51 -3.52 -0.59
N ALA A 85 4.66 -4.34 -1.21
CA ALA A 85 4.86 -5.78 -1.30
C ALA A 85 5.16 -6.17 -2.75
N PHE A 86 6.18 -7.01 -2.94
CA PHE A 86 6.57 -7.60 -4.20
C PHE A 86 6.27 -9.11 -4.17
N TYR A 87 5.74 -9.61 -5.27
CA TYR A 87 5.23 -10.96 -5.41
C TYR A 87 5.91 -11.66 -6.57
N THR A 88 6.34 -12.91 -6.36
CA THR A 88 6.94 -13.70 -7.44
C THR A 88 5.92 -14.22 -8.46
N GLY A 89 4.65 -14.30 -8.07
CA GLY A 89 3.55 -14.62 -8.96
C GLY A 89 2.87 -13.39 -9.52
N LYS A 90 2.12 -13.57 -10.61
CA LYS A 90 1.09 -12.63 -11.05
C LYS A 90 -0.07 -12.60 -10.08
N ASP A 91 -0.91 -11.57 -10.17
CA ASP A 91 -2.12 -11.39 -9.38
C ASP A 91 -1.87 -11.44 -7.86
N CYS A 92 -0.68 -11.00 -7.45
CA CYS A 92 -0.22 -10.91 -6.07
C CYS A 92 -0.27 -12.28 -5.36
N THR A 93 0.27 -13.29 -6.05
CA THR A 93 0.43 -14.67 -5.58
C THR A 93 1.91 -15.05 -5.44
N GLY A 94 2.20 -16.27 -4.97
CA GLY A 94 3.58 -16.76 -4.82
C GLY A 94 4.28 -16.25 -3.55
N THR A 95 5.61 -16.20 -3.61
CA THR A 95 6.46 -15.70 -2.53
C THR A 95 6.31 -14.20 -2.41
N ILE A 96 6.26 -13.70 -1.17
CA ILE A 96 6.03 -12.28 -0.87
C ILE A 96 7.20 -11.75 -0.05
N LYS A 97 7.72 -10.59 -0.47
CA LYS A 97 8.61 -9.76 0.35
C LYS A 97 8.08 -8.34 0.37
N ASP A 98 8.13 -7.72 1.53
CA ASP A 98 7.57 -6.39 1.70
C ASP A 98 8.43 -5.47 2.54
N TRP A 99 8.41 -4.19 2.17
CA TRP A 99 9.20 -3.13 2.75
C TRP A 99 8.30 -2.03 3.27
N ASP A 100 8.68 -1.44 4.39
CA ASP A 100 8.11 -0.18 4.81
C ASP A 100 8.42 0.89 3.74
N ILE A 101 7.43 1.69 3.37
CA ILE A 101 7.65 2.74 2.35
C ILE A 101 8.69 3.79 2.79
N LYS A 102 8.85 3.95 4.11
CA LYS A 102 9.87 4.79 4.74
C LYS A 102 10.98 3.96 5.39
N HIS A 103 11.30 2.78 4.84
CA HIS A 103 12.30 1.90 5.44
C HIS A 103 13.64 2.67 5.67
N PRO A 104 14.23 2.61 6.89
CA PRO A 104 15.38 3.44 7.24
C PRO A 104 16.63 3.12 6.41
N ASN A 105 16.75 1.88 5.92
CA ASN A 105 17.85 1.47 5.04
C ASN A 105 17.58 1.79 3.55
N GLY A 106 16.52 2.54 3.25
CA GLY A 106 16.14 2.92 1.90
C GLY A 106 15.43 1.80 1.13
N PHE A 107 15.65 1.79 -0.18
CA PHE A 107 15.00 0.91 -1.15
C PHE A 107 15.74 -0.43 -1.33
N PRO A 108 15.06 -1.51 -1.75
CA PRO A 108 15.72 -2.78 -2.05
C PRO A 108 16.65 -2.66 -3.25
N GLY A 109 17.94 -2.50 -2.96
CA GLY A 109 19.00 -2.39 -3.96
C GLY A 109 19.45 -3.72 -4.55
N ASN A 110 19.07 -4.87 -3.98
CA ASN A 110 19.51 -6.16 -4.50
C ASN A 110 18.59 -7.30 -4.04
N PHE A 111 17.61 -7.65 -4.87
CA PHE A 111 16.63 -8.70 -4.57
C PHE A 111 17.24 -10.11 -4.42
N PHE A 112 18.48 -10.32 -4.88
CA PHE A 112 19.24 -11.53 -4.59
C PHE A 112 19.43 -11.77 -3.10
N LEU A 113 19.62 -10.71 -2.30
CA LEU A 113 19.78 -10.81 -0.85
C LEU A 113 18.48 -11.24 -0.16
N ASP A 114 17.34 -11.03 -0.83
CA ASP A 114 16.02 -11.34 -0.33
C ASP A 114 15.46 -12.67 -0.89
N GLY A 115 16.16 -13.28 -1.85
CA GLY A 115 15.79 -14.54 -2.49
C GLY A 115 14.64 -14.42 -3.50
N ILE A 116 14.49 -13.27 -4.16
CA ILE A 116 13.45 -13.03 -5.19
C ILE A 116 14.00 -12.32 -6.44
N ASP A 117 15.32 -12.45 -6.70
CA ASP A 117 16.01 -11.83 -7.85
C ASP A 117 15.46 -12.36 -9.18
N ASN A 118 15.08 -11.48 -10.10
CA ASN A 118 14.50 -11.88 -11.40
C ASN A 118 13.26 -12.78 -11.28
N GLU A 119 12.51 -12.71 -10.17
CA GLU A 119 11.30 -13.52 -10.00
C GLU A 119 10.04 -12.66 -9.82
N ILE A 120 10.18 -11.34 -9.68
CA ILE A 120 9.03 -10.47 -9.38
C ILE A 120 8.13 -10.34 -10.62
N SER A 121 6.85 -10.62 -10.43
CA SER A 121 5.81 -10.56 -11.47
C SER A 121 4.64 -9.63 -11.12
N SER A 122 4.46 -9.27 -9.85
CA SER A 122 3.48 -8.26 -9.44
C SER A 122 3.86 -7.53 -8.16
N PHE A 123 3.23 -6.39 -7.90
CA PHE A 123 3.42 -5.61 -6.68
C PHE A 123 2.12 -4.95 -6.21
N MET A 124 2.11 -4.52 -4.95
CA MET A 124 0.99 -3.81 -4.34
C MET A 124 1.44 -2.85 -3.25
N ILE A 125 0.82 -1.67 -3.19
CA ILE A 125 0.98 -0.75 -2.06
C ILE A 125 -0.08 -1.03 -0.99
N SER A 126 0.38 -1.50 0.16
CA SER A 126 -0.44 -1.92 1.29
C SER A 126 -0.58 -0.79 2.32
N GLN A 127 -1.71 -0.06 2.27
CA GLN A 127 -2.16 0.85 3.32
C GLN A 127 -3.05 0.16 4.35
N LEU A 128 -3.72 -0.93 3.99
CA LEU A 128 -4.53 -1.69 4.93
C LEU A 128 -3.80 -2.99 5.25
N ALA A 129 -3.88 -3.43 6.50
CA ALA A 129 -3.56 -4.82 6.80
C ALA A 129 -4.47 -5.67 5.91
N ARG A 130 -3.88 -6.66 5.22
CA ARG A 130 -4.66 -7.57 4.38
C ARG A 130 -5.79 -8.09 5.27
N ARG A 131 -7.04 -7.65 5.02
CA ARG A 131 -8.19 -8.33 5.61
C ARG A 131 -8.00 -9.76 5.15
N ARG A 132 -7.69 -10.67 6.07
CA ARG A 132 -8.03 -12.07 5.84
C ARG A 132 -9.45 -12.01 5.34
N ARG A 133 -9.71 -12.51 4.13
CA ARG A 133 -11.07 -12.78 3.70
C ARG A 133 -11.57 -13.82 4.70
N CYS A 134 -12.00 -13.37 5.87
CA CYS A 134 -12.90 -14.12 6.70
C CYS A 134 -14.16 -14.09 5.81
N LEU A 135 -14.35 -15.16 5.02
CA LEU A 135 -15.54 -15.35 4.21
C LEU A 135 -16.72 -15.06 5.15
N ALA A 136 -17.70 -14.29 4.68
CA ALA A 136 -18.87 -13.92 5.46
C ALA A 136 -19.79 -15.14 5.69
N HIS A 137 -19.26 -16.21 6.28
CA HIS A 137 -19.98 -17.29 6.93
C HIS A 137 -19.26 -17.56 8.24
N GLY A 138 -19.80 -16.96 9.29
CA GLY A 138 -19.16 -16.81 10.59
C GLY A 138 -18.67 -18.11 11.21
N THR A 139 -17.36 -18.27 11.25
CA THR A 139 -16.65 -18.90 12.36
C THR A 139 -15.30 -18.20 12.48
N SER A 140 -15.06 -17.60 13.64
CA SER A 140 -13.82 -16.93 13.97
C SER A 140 -12.70 -17.95 14.11
N SER A 141 -11.91 -18.12 13.06
CA SER A 141 -10.50 -18.47 13.18
C SER A 141 -9.81 -18.04 11.89
N CYS A 142 -9.19 -16.87 11.95
CA CYS A 142 -8.35 -16.36 10.90
C CYS A 142 -6.93 -16.64 11.44
N LEU A 143 -6.19 -17.60 10.84
CA LEU A 143 -4.82 -18.08 11.20
C LEU A 143 -3.73 -17.24 10.55
#